data_AF-A0A9W5UMV7-F1
#
_entry.id   AF-A0A9W5UMV7-F1
#
_cell.length_a   1.000
_cell.length_b   1.000
_cell.length_c   1.000
_cell.angle_alpha   90.00
_cell.angle_beta   90.00
_cell.angle_gamma   90.00
#
_symmetry.space_group_name_H-M   'P 1'
#
loop_
_entity.id
_entity.type
_entity.pdbx_description
1 polymer ?
#
loop_
_entity_poly.entity_id
_entity_poly.type
_entity_poly.pdbx_seq_one_letter_code
_entity_poly.pdbx_strand_id
1 'polypeptide(L)'
;MADGSDTTLTTDQTASGQTPNGLVAGIKSFAAEHGGAKAVIEYVGKRGARIVLVGADGAWGDQFAEDTVTAREACAQAGVAVENAWERELMDQMRPSNDLWRSMARRTMAR
;
A
#
# COMPACT_ATOMS: atom_id res chain seq x y z
N MET A 1 -36.19 -10.81 32.32
CA MET A 1 -35.04 -11.40 31.61
C MET A 1 -35.37 -11.30 30.13
N ALA A 2 -34.72 -10.38 29.43
CA ALA A 2 -34.91 -10.18 28.00
C ALA A 2 -33.71 -10.81 27.30
N ASP A 3 -33.94 -11.90 26.58
CA ASP A 3 -32.92 -12.52 25.73
C ASP A 3 -33.53 -12.60 24.32
N GLY A 4 -32.99 -11.76 23.45
CA GLY A 4 -33.54 -11.49 22.12
C GLY A 4 -32.56 -10.61 21.37
N SER A 5 -31.43 -11.20 20.99
CA SER A 5 -30.51 -10.60 20.02
C SER A 5 -30.50 -11.47 18.77
N ASP A 6 -31.49 -11.22 17.91
CA ASP A 6 -31.37 -11.42 16.48
C ASP A 6 -30.53 -10.26 15.92
N THR A 7 -29.34 -10.54 15.40
CA THR A 7 -28.78 -9.81 14.24
C THR A 7 -27.73 -10.69 13.58
N THR A 8 -28.22 -11.53 12.69
CA THR A 8 -27.67 -11.88 11.36
C THR A 8 -26.15 -11.92 11.20
N LEU A 9 -25.61 -13.14 11.30
CA LEU A 9 -24.54 -13.62 10.44
C LEU A 9 -24.98 -13.47 8.97
N THR A 10 -24.33 -12.60 8.20
CA THR A 10 -24.02 -12.81 6.78
C THR A 10 -22.99 -11.77 6.34
N THR A 11 -21.73 -12.17 6.29
CA THR A 11 -20.80 -11.69 5.27
C THR A 11 -20.18 -12.92 4.63
N ASP A 12 -21.01 -13.69 3.93
CA ASP A 12 -20.52 -14.53 2.85
C ASP A 12 -20.28 -13.60 1.68
N GLN A 13 -19.03 -13.14 1.55
CA GLN A 13 -18.56 -12.56 0.31
C GLN A 13 -17.37 -13.39 -0.14
N THR A 14 -17.71 -14.59 -0.63
CA THR A 14 -16.83 -15.39 -1.47
C THR A 14 -16.64 -14.66 -2.81
N ALA A 15 -15.92 -13.53 -2.80
CA ALA A 15 -15.31 -12.99 -4.00
C ALA A 15 -14.06 -13.83 -4.25
N SER A 16 -13.95 -14.38 -5.45
CA SER A 16 -12.86 -15.23 -5.90
C SER A 16 -11.51 -14.64 -5.47
N GLY A 17 -10.83 -15.27 -4.51
CA GLY A 17 -9.62 -14.78 -3.84
C GLY A 17 -8.39 -14.74 -4.76
N GLN A 18 -8.45 -13.89 -5.77
CA GLN A 18 -7.37 -13.65 -6.71
C GLN A 18 -6.91 -12.21 -6.56
N THR A 19 -5.67 -12.06 -6.13
CA THR A 19 -5.00 -10.76 -6.10
C THR A 19 -5.10 -10.09 -7.48
N PRO A 20 -5.50 -8.81 -7.58
CA PRO A 20 -5.61 -8.13 -8.87
C PRO A 20 -4.27 -8.13 -9.62
N ASN A 21 -4.24 -8.69 -10.85
CA ASN A 21 -3.01 -8.77 -11.66
C ASN A 21 -2.33 -7.40 -11.86
N GLY A 22 -3.13 -6.33 -11.97
CA GLY A 22 -2.62 -4.96 -12.10
C GLY A 22 -1.86 -4.48 -10.86
N LEU A 23 -2.29 -4.88 -9.66
CA LEU A 23 -1.61 -4.50 -8.41
C LEU A 23 -0.23 -5.15 -8.33
N VAL A 24 -0.15 -6.46 -8.61
CA VAL A 24 1.11 -7.21 -8.63
C VAL A 24 2.06 -6.64 -9.70
N ALA A 25 1.54 -6.34 -10.90
CA ALA A 25 2.33 -5.75 -11.97
C ALA A 25 2.86 -4.35 -11.62
N GLY A 26 2.05 -3.52 -10.95
CA GLY A 26 2.46 -2.19 -10.48
C GLY A 26 3.59 -2.27 -9.45
N ILE A 27 3.49 -3.17 -8.47
CA ILE A 27 4.53 -3.38 -7.46
C ILE A 27 5.84 -3.87 -8.11
N LYS A 28 5.76 -4.84 -9.04
CA LYS A 28 6.92 -5.33 -9.79
C LYS A 28 7.60 -4.24 -10.62
N SER A 29 6.78 -3.43 -11.31
CA SER A 29 7.29 -2.34 -12.16
C SER A 29 8.05 -1.31 -11.33
N PHE A 30 7.45 -0.87 -10.21
CA PHE A 30 8.11 0.03 -9.27
C PHE A 30 9.45 -0.56 -8.75
N ALA A 31 9.44 -1.80 -8.28
CA ALA A 31 10.67 -2.44 -7.79
C ALA A 31 11.75 -2.54 -8.88
N ALA A 32 11.38 -2.85 -10.12
CA ALA A 32 12.31 -2.93 -11.24
C ALA A 32 12.92 -1.57 -11.60
N GLU A 33 12.10 -0.51 -11.61
CA GLU A 33 12.53 0.86 -11.92
C GLU A 33 13.49 1.43 -10.87
N HIS A 34 13.36 1.00 -9.62
CA HIS A 34 14.07 1.57 -8.47
C HIS A 34 15.17 0.68 -7.86
N GLY A 35 15.57 -0.39 -8.56
CA GLY A 35 16.66 -1.28 -8.13
C GLY A 35 16.30 -2.19 -6.95
N GLY A 36 15.02 -2.49 -6.78
CA GLY A 36 14.43 -3.19 -5.64
C GLY A 36 13.48 -2.30 -4.85
N ALA A 37 12.63 -2.90 -4.02
CA ALA A 37 11.74 -2.17 -3.13
C ALA A 37 11.43 -2.95 -1.85
N LYS A 38 11.08 -2.21 -0.80
CA LYS A 38 10.39 -2.69 0.40
C LYS A 38 8.98 -2.08 0.46
N ALA A 39 8.07 -2.70 1.18
CA ALA A 39 6.69 -2.24 1.33
C ALA A 39 6.29 -2.09 2.81
N VAL A 40 5.47 -1.08 3.12
CA VAL A 40 4.73 -0.99 4.39
C VAL A 40 3.24 -1.03 4.07
N ILE A 41 2.48 -1.86 4.79
CA ILE A 41 1.04 -1.99 4.58
C ILE A 41 0.29 -1.30 5.72
N GLU A 42 -0.51 -0.30 5.38
CA GLU A 42 -1.32 0.48 6.31
C GLU A 42 -2.80 0.17 6.09
N TYR A 43 -3.52 -0.23 7.14
CA TYR A 43 -4.98 -0.37 7.07
C TYR A 43 -5.66 1.00 7.07
N VAL A 44 -6.54 1.25 6.10
CA VAL A 44 -7.21 2.54 5.85
C VAL A 44 -8.73 2.42 5.99
N GLY A 45 -9.19 1.63 6.96
CA GLY A 45 -10.62 1.46 7.22
C GLY A 45 -11.36 0.90 6.01
N LYS A 46 -12.55 1.45 5.71
CA LYS A 46 -13.38 1.04 4.56
C LYS A 46 -12.71 1.22 3.19
N ARG A 47 -11.61 1.97 3.10
CA ARG A 47 -10.85 2.15 1.85
C ARG A 47 -9.91 0.98 1.55
N GLY A 48 -9.77 0.03 2.48
CA GLY A 48 -8.90 -1.13 2.32
C GLY A 48 -7.51 -0.91 2.90
N ALA A 49 -6.47 -1.29 2.15
CA ALA A 49 -5.08 -1.17 2.59
C ALA A 49 -4.25 -0.34 1.61
N ARG A 50 -3.42 0.55 2.16
CA ARG A 50 -2.41 1.29 1.42
C ARG A 50 -1.09 0.53 1.51
N ILE A 51 -0.44 0.37 0.38
CA ILE A 51 0.88 -0.24 0.25
C ILE A 51 1.85 0.87 -0.11
N VAL A 52 2.69 1.26 0.83
CA VAL A 52 3.74 2.27 0.59
C VAL A 52 5.00 1.54 0.16
N LEU A 53 5.41 1.76 -1.08
CA LEU A 53 6.63 1.19 -1.66
C LEU A 53 7.79 2.17 -1.49
N VAL A 54 8.94 1.66 -1.06
CA VAL A 54 10.19 2.43 -0.94
C VAL A 54 11.26 1.72 -1.76
N GLY A 55 11.76 2.39 -2.78
CA GLY A 55 12.78 1.92 -3.70
C GLY A 55 14.18 1.97 -3.09
N ALA A 56 15.09 1.15 -3.60
CA ALA A 56 16.48 1.16 -3.14
C ALA A 56 17.20 2.50 -3.39
N ASP A 57 16.76 3.23 -4.42
CA ASP A 57 17.21 4.57 -4.78
C ASP A 57 16.59 5.71 -3.93
N GLY A 58 15.68 5.35 -3.02
CA GLY A 58 14.96 6.27 -2.14
C GLY A 58 13.69 6.88 -2.73
N ALA A 59 13.30 6.51 -3.96
CA ALA A 59 11.97 6.85 -4.47
C ALA A 59 10.89 6.15 -3.64
N TRP A 60 9.70 6.72 -3.60
CA TRP A 60 8.57 6.09 -2.91
C TRP A 60 7.26 6.39 -3.62
N GLY A 61 6.30 5.48 -3.47
CA GLY A 61 4.98 5.58 -4.10
C GLY A 61 3.96 4.68 -3.42
N ASP A 62 2.69 4.92 -3.73
CA ASP A 62 1.57 4.21 -3.11
C ASP A 62 0.85 3.31 -4.11
N GLN A 63 0.43 2.15 -3.63
CA GLN A 63 -0.58 1.30 -4.25
C GLN A 63 -1.72 1.06 -3.26
N PHE A 64 -2.89 0.65 -3.74
CA PHE A 64 -4.04 0.34 -2.89
C PHE A 64 -4.59 -1.05 -3.20
N ALA A 65 -4.98 -1.77 -2.15
CA ALA A 65 -5.67 -3.04 -2.19
C ALA A 65 -7.00 -2.95 -1.43
N GLU A 66 -7.91 -3.88 -1.72
CA GLU A 66 -9.22 -3.97 -1.06
C GLU A 66 -9.11 -4.23 0.44
N ASP A 67 -8.08 -4.95 0.88
CA ASP A 67 -7.78 -5.23 2.28
C ASP A 67 -6.29 -5.57 2.49
N THR A 68 -5.92 -5.82 3.76
CA THR A 68 -4.53 -6.12 4.13
C THR A 68 -4.07 -7.53 3.74
N VAL A 69 -4.99 -8.46 3.46
CA VAL A 69 -4.67 -9.82 3.00
C VAL A 69 -4.26 -9.74 1.54
N THR A 70 -5.11 -9.16 0.68
CA THR A 70 -4.82 -8.93 -0.73
C THR A 70 -3.55 -8.10 -0.92
N ALA A 71 -3.30 -7.10 -0.06
CA ALA A 71 -2.05 -6.34 -0.08
C ALA A 71 -0.79 -7.19 0.18
N ARG A 72 -0.83 -8.07 1.20
CA ARG A 72 0.29 -8.95 1.55
C ARG A 72 0.55 -9.97 0.45
N GLU A 73 -0.51 -10.57 -0.08
CA GLU A 73 -0.42 -11.51 -1.21
C GLU A 73 0.17 -10.84 -2.45
N ALA A 74 -0.23 -9.60 -2.75
CA ALA A 74 0.33 -8.85 -3.88
C ALA A 74 1.83 -8.60 -3.72
N CYS A 75 2.27 -8.17 -2.53
CA CYS A 75 3.69 -7.96 -2.25
C CYS A 75 4.48 -9.28 -2.36
N ALA A 76 3.94 -10.38 -1.82
CA ALA A 76 4.56 -11.70 -1.91
C ALA A 76 4.69 -12.19 -3.36
N GLN A 77 3.63 -12.06 -4.18
CA GLN A 77 3.67 -12.41 -5.60
C GLN A 77 4.58 -11.48 -6.42
N ALA A 78 4.78 -10.24 -5.97
CA ALA A 78 5.71 -9.29 -6.56
C ALA A 78 7.18 -9.52 -6.13
N GLY A 79 7.43 -10.34 -5.11
CA GLY A 79 8.77 -10.54 -4.55
C GLY A 79 9.26 -9.34 -3.73
N VAL A 80 8.36 -8.51 -3.22
CA VAL A 80 8.67 -7.33 -2.40
C VAL A 80 8.44 -7.66 -0.93
N ALA A 81 9.46 -7.43 -0.10
CA ALA A 81 9.38 -7.67 1.33
C ALA A 81 8.47 -6.63 2.01
N VAL A 82 7.60 -7.10 2.90
CA VAL A 82 6.75 -6.24 3.73
C VAL A 82 7.38 -6.03 5.09
N GLU A 83 7.61 -4.78 5.45
CA GLU A 83 8.07 -4.35 6.77
C GLU A 83 6.86 -4.19 7.71
N ASN A 84 7.03 -4.63 8.96
CA ASN A 84 5.93 -4.63 9.95
C ASN A 84 5.59 -3.23 10.47
N ALA A 85 6.52 -2.27 10.34
CA ALA A 85 6.37 -0.91 10.80
C ALA A 85 7.31 0.02 10.01
N TRP A 86 7.11 1.32 10.20
CA TRP A 86 8.04 2.34 9.76
C TRP A 86 9.31 2.30 10.62
N GLU A 87 10.26 1.46 10.21
CA GLU A 87 11.59 1.41 10.81
C GLU A 87 12.40 2.64 10.40
N ARG A 88 13.30 3.09 11.29
CA ARG A 88 14.13 4.28 11.06
C ARG A 88 14.91 4.20 9.75
N GLU A 89 15.52 3.05 9.46
CA GLU A 89 16.28 2.83 8.24
C GLU A 89 15.43 3.03 6.97
N LEU A 90 14.18 2.58 6.99
CA LEU A 90 13.25 2.73 5.87
C LEU A 90 12.86 4.20 5.67
N MET A 91 12.63 4.93 6.76
CA MET A 91 12.35 6.37 6.71
C MET A 91 13.56 7.17 6.23
N ASP A 92 14.77 6.81 6.66
CA ASP A 92 16.02 7.46 6.26
C ASP A 92 16.34 7.21 4.78
N GLN A 93 15.90 6.08 4.23
CA GLN A 93 16.04 5.75 2.81
C GLN A 93 15.12 6.61 1.92
N MET A 94 13.95 7.03 2.41
CA MET A 94 13.02 7.83 1.63
C MET A 94 13.62 9.20 1.30
N ARG A 95 13.82 9.44 0.01
CA ARG A 95 14.23 10.73 -0.53
C ARG A 95 12.99 11.48 -0.99
N PRO A 96 12.57 12.57 -0.31
CA PRO A 96 11.58 13.46 -0.88
C PRO A 96 12.09 13.95 -2.24
N SER A 97 11.37 13.65 -3.31
CA SER A 97 11.81 14.02 -4.65
C SER A 97 11.87 15.54 -4.75
N ASN A 98 12.93 16.08 -5.37
CA ASN A 98 13.07 17.53 -5.62
C ASN A 98 11.84 18.07 -6.39
N ASP A 99 11.21 17.22 -7.20
CA ASP A 99 10.01 17.58 -7.97
C ASP A 99 8.73 17.61 -7.13
N LEU A 100 8.64 16.85 -6.02
CA LEU A 100 7.55 17.00 -5.03
C LEU A 100 7.60 18.37 -4.36
N TRP A 101 8.80 18.84 -3.97
CA TRP A 101 8.95 20.21 -3.45
C TRP A 101 8.62 21.27 -4.51
N ARG A 102 9.07 21.09 -5.75
CA ARG A 102 8.77 22.02 -6.84
C ARG A 102 7.28 22.04 -7.19
N SER A 103 6.61 20.89 -7.20
CA SER A 103 5.17 20.80 -7.47
C SER A 103 4.32 21.37 -6.31
N MET A 104 4.74 21.19 -5.06
CA MET A 104 4.11 21.84 -3.91
C MET A 104 4.32 23.36 -3.92
N ALA A 105 5.55 23.83 -4.19
CA ALA A 105 5.84 25.27 -4.32
C ALA A 105 5.03 25.94 -5.44
N ARG A 106 4.84 25.24 -6.58
CA ARG A 106 3.98 25.72 -7.67
C ARG A 106 2.50 25.78 -7.29
N ARG A 107 2.02 24.91 -6.40
CA ARG A 107 0.61 24.88 -5.95
C ARG A 107 0.28 26.02 -4.97
N THR A 108 1.27 26.58 -4.27
CA THR A 108 1.07 27.67 -3.30
C THR A 108 0.93 29.07 -3.93
N MET A 109 1.14 29.23 -5.25
CA MET A 109 1.02 30.52 -5.96
C MET A 109 -0.09 30.54 -7.02
N ALA A 110 -1.19 29.83 -6.80
CA ALA A 110 -2.43 30.06 -7.54
C ALA A 110 -3.50 30.57 -6.56
N ARG A 111 -3.57 31.89 -6.41
CA ARG A 111 -4.72 32.63 -5.86
C ARG A 111 -5.33 33.44 -6.99
#